data_AF-A0A8G1X7W4-F1
#
_entry.id   AF-A0A8G1X7W4-F1
#
_cell.length_a   1.000
_cell.length_b   1.000
_cell.length_c   1.000
_cell.angle_alpha   90.00
_cell.angle_beta   90.00
_cell.angle_gamma   90.00
#
_symmetry.space_group_name_H-M   'P 1'
#
loop_
_entity.id
_entity.type
_entity.pdbx_description
1 polymer ?
#
loop_
_entity_poly.entity_id
_entity_poly.type
_entity_poly.pdbx_seq_one_letter_code
_entity_poly.pdbx_strand_id
1 'polypeptide(L)'
;MLAPTGIPVGALRAFRHNARTDETSISRLELRTEDRGHRIEVRPLADDRDLPTLRFDAGQYAAELDRAGSGVEDWPARRIGRLLKDELVRRPELPAAWECELDAVGSWPQEPDRIEVRFWHPAAPEPRSDEPFLQFTVELPVPAGEPRAAAAELVDRLTAADPRARAKVCGGRADYAEALGYPWPEDM
;
A
#
# COMPACT_ATOMS: atom_id res chain seq x y z
N MET A 1 37.71 -29.14 -13.15
CA MET A 1 37.64 -28.61 -11.77
C MET A 1 37.79 -27.09 -11.86
N LEU A 2 36.67 -26.39 -12.06
CA LEU A 2 36.55 -24.92 -12.03
C LEU A 2 35.13 -24.63 -11.51
N ALA A 3 35.04 -23.77 -10.51
CA ALA A 3 33.86 -23.55 -9.67
C ALA A 3 32.71 -22.82 -10.40
N PRO A 4 31.44 -23.05 -10.02
CA PRO A 4 30.32 -22.23 -10.47
C PRO A 4 30.30 -20.89 -9.73
N THR A 5 30.30 -19.80 -10.50
CA THR A 5 30.06 -18.43 -10.06
C THR A 5 28.66 -18.32 -9.45
N GLY A 6 28.63 -17.98 -8.16
CA GLY A 6 27.40 -17.81 -7.38
C GLY A 6 26.56 -16.63 -7.86
N ILE A 7 25.26 -16.87 -7.95
CA ILE A 7 24.23 -15.83 -8.07
C ILE A 7 24.13 -15.15 -6.69
N PRO A 8 24.21 -13.81 -6.57
CA PRO A 8 23.97 -13.15 -5.31
C PRO A 8 22.50 -13.29 -4.91
N VAL A 9 22.31 -13.92 -3.75
CA VAL A 9 21.05 -14.00 -2.99
C VAL A 9 20.97 -12.75 -2.12
N GLY A 10 19.96 -11.91 -2.32
CA GLY A 10 19.65 -10.74 -1.49
C GLY A 10 19.12 -9.60 -2.36
N ALA A 11 17.96 -8.97 -2.15
CA ALA A 11 17.09 -8.96 -1.00
C ALA A 11 15.63 -8.91 -1.46
N LEU A 12 14.84 -9.93 -1.11
CA LEU A 12 13.38 -9.80 -1.04
C LEU A 12 13.08 -8.98 0.22
N ARG A 13 13.04 -7.65 0.11
CA ARG A 13 12.44 -6.83 1.16
C ARG A 13 10.94 -6.98 1.08
N ALA A 14 10.34 -7.42 2.19
CA ALA A 14 8.89 -7.55 2.31
C ALA A 14 8.25 -6.16 2.21
N PHE A 15 7.40 -5.98 1.20
CA PHE A 15 6.50 -4.82 1.09
C PHE A 15 5.71 -4.65 2.39
N ARG A 16 6.01 -3.60 3.16
CA ARG A 16 5.17 -3.18 4.30
C ARG A 16 4.07 -2.26 3.79
N HIS A 17 2.83 -2.64 4.05
CA HIS A 17 1.67 -1.81 3.81
C HIS A 17 1.60 -0.74 4.91
N ASN A 18 1.85 0.53 4.57
CA ASN A 18 1.68 1.63 5.51
C ASN A 18 0.26 2.18 5.39
N ALA A 19 -0.62 1.70 6.27
CA ALA A 19 -1.98 2.22 6.42
C ALA A 19 -1.93 3.47 7.31
N ARG A 20 -2.28 4.62 6.74
CA ARG A 20 -2.58 5.82 7.53
C ARG A 20 -4.00 6.26 7.18
N THR A 21 -4.96 5.53 7.74
CA THR A 21 -6.09 6.00 8.60
C THR A 21 -7.08 4.84 8.78
N ASP A 22 -7.30 4.45 10.04
CA ASP A 22 -8.51 3.80 10.58
C ASP A 22 -9.16 2.60 9.84
N GLU A 23 -8.37 1.73 9.22
CA GLU A 23 -8.81 0.37 8.89
C GLU A 23 -7.88 -0.66 9.53
N THR A 24 -8.44 -1.35 10.51
CA THR A 24 -7.94 -2.57 11.15
C THR A 24 -7.15 -3.44 10.18
N SER A 25 -5.86 -3.64 10.46
CA SER A 25 -5.00 -4.62 9.82
C SER A 25 -5.66 -6.00 9.83
N ILE A 26 -6.27 -6.43 8.72
CA ILE A 26 -6.68 -7.83 8.55
C ILE A 26 -5.44 -8.61 8.11
N SER A 27 -4.57 -8.88 9.07
CA SER A 27 -3.57 -9.95 8.94
C SER A 27 -4.32 -11.28 8.85
N ARG A 28 -3.98 -12.07 7.83
CA ARG A 28 -4.46 -13.43 7.52
C ARG A 28 -5.01 -14.18 8.75
N LEU A 29 -6.34 -14.23 8.89
CA LEU A 29 -7.02 -15.05 9.90
C LEU A 29 -6.78 -16.53 9.59
N GLU A 30 -6.21 -17.28 10.53
CA GLU A 30 -6.35 -18.74 10.53
C GLU A 30 -7.76 -19.09 11.04
N LEU A 31 -8.69 -19.30 10.11
CA LEU A 31 -10.00 -19.84 10.40
C LEU A 31 -9.87 -21.33 10.73
N ARG A 32 -9.91 -21.69 12.01
CA ARG A 32 -10.18 -23.08 12.41
C ARG A 32 -11.67 -23.24 12.68
N THR A 33 -12.34 -23.98 11.82
CA THR A 33 -13.73 -24.42 12.02
C THR A 33 -13.70 -25.73 12.81
N GLU A 34 -14.07 -25.69 14.09
CA GLU A 34 -14.47 -26.91 14.80
C GLU A 34 -15.98 -27.08 14.73
N ASP A 35 -16.37 -28.25 14.24
CA ASP A 35 -17.73 -28.66 13.93
C ASP A 35 -18.52 -28.94 15.22
N ARG A 36 -19.32 -27.96 15.66
CA ARG A 36 -20.66 -28.07 16.29
C ARG A 36 -21.03 -26.72 16.94
N GLY A 37 -21.94 -25.98 16.31
CA GLY A 37 -22.48 -24.71 16.84
C GLY A 37 -21.52 -23.53 16.65
N HIS A 38 -21.53 -22.96 15.43
CA HIS A 38 -20.52 -22.06 14.89
C HIS A 38 -20.22 -20.83 15.77
N ARG A 39 -19.09 -20.89 16.48
CA ARG A 39 -18.50 -19.78 17.24
C ARG A 39 -17.12 -19.47 16.66
N ILE A 40 -16.95 -18.28 16.08
CA ILE A 40 -15.66 -17.83 15.56
C ILE A 40 -14.92 -17.09 16.67
N GLU A 41 -13.76 -17.59 17.07
CA GLU A 41 -12.87 -16.92 18.01
C GLU A 41 -11.71 -16.29 17.24
N VAL A 42 -11.62 -14.96 17.26
CA VAL A 42 -10.49 -14.24 16.68
C VAL A 42 -9.49 -13.96 17.80
N ARG A 43 -8.36 -14.67 17.80
CA ARG A 43 -7.26 -14.41 18.74
C ARG A 43 -6.35 -13.31 18.21
N PRO A 44 -6.01 -12.29 19.02
CA PRO A 44 -4.95 -11.36 18.67
C PRO A 44 -3.60 -12.09 18.68
N LEU A 45 -2.78 -11.87 17.64
CA LEU A 45 -1.37 -12.23 17.63
C LEU A 45 -0.62 -11.19 18.45
N ALA A 46 -0.32 -11.56 19.69
CA ALA A 46 0.52 -10.87 20.68
C ALA A 46 1.05 -9.47 20.32
N ASP A 47 0.34 -8.45 20.80
CA ASP A 47 0.93 -7.20 21.30
C ASP A 47 0.25 -6.92 22.66
N ASP A 48 1.01 -6.41 23.62
CA ASP A 48 0.66 -6.22 25.04
C ASP A 48 -0.33 -5.05 25.24
N ARG A 49 -1.40 -5.06 24.44
CA ARG A 49 -2.53 -4.16 24.55
C ARG A 49 -3.70 -5.04 24.92
N ASP A 50 -4.23 -4.83 26.12
CA ASP A 50 -5.47 -5.43 26.62
C ASP A 50 -6.65 -4.96 25.76
N LEU A 51 -6.71 -5.45 24.52
CA LEU A 51 -7.80 -5.17 23.60
C LEU A 51 -8.97 -6.07 23.98
N PRO A 52 -10.19 -5.50 24.10
CA PRO A 52 -11.34 -6.29 24.46
C PRO A 52 -11.59 -7.36 23.40
N THR A 53 -11.85 -8.60 23.84
CA THR A 53 -12.34 -9.64 22.95
C THR A 53 -13.70 -9.23 22.40
N LEU A 54 -13.74 -8.84 21.13
CA LEU A 54 -14.97 -8.61 20.40
C LEU A 54 -15.63 -9.95 20.06
N ARG A 55 -16.93 -10.08 20.35
CA ARG A 55 -17.73 -11.26 20.03
C ARG A 55 -18.92 -10.83 19.20
N PHE A 56 -19.14 -11.50 18.07
CA PHE A 56 -20.25 -11.25 17.17
C PHE A 56 -21.00 -12.55 16.91
N ASP A 57 -22.30 -12.45 16.69
CA ASP A 57 -23.08 -13.57 16.19
C ASP A 57 -22.74 -13.81 14.71
N ALA A 58 -22.37 -15.05 14.38
CA ALA A 58 -21.92 -15.39 13.03
C ALA A 58 -23.03 -15.25 11.97
N GLY A 59 -24.29 -15.53 12.35
CA GLY A 59 -25.45 -15.38 11.47
C GLY A 59 -25.79 -13.91 11.24
N GLN A 60 -25.75 -13.09 12.29
CA GLN A 60 -25.92 -11.65 12.20
C GLN A 60 -24.81 -11.00 11.36
N TYR A 61 -23.56 -11.46 11.52
CA TYR A 61 -22.45 -10.99 10.71
C TYR A 61 -22.62 -11.37 9.23
N ALA A 62 -23.02 -12.61 8.93
CA ALA A 62 -23.30 -13.03 7.56
C ALA A 62 -24.47 -12.24 6.94
N ALA A 63 -25.55 -12.04 7.69
CA ALA A 63 -26.69 -11.22 7.25
C ALA A 63 -26.27 -9.75 7.03
N GLU A 64 -25.36 -9.23 7.86
CA GLU A 64 -24.80 -7.89 7.70
C GLU A 64 -23.89 -7.78 6.47
N LEU A 65 -23.09 -8.81 6.19
CA LEU A 65 -22.30 -8.89 4.95
C LEU A 65 -23.19 -9.01 3.72
N ASP A 66 -24.28 -9.77 3.76
CA ASP A 66 -25.24 -9.88 2.66
C ASP A 66 -26.00 -8.55 2.45
N ARG A 67 -26.38 -7.89 3.55
CA ARG A 67 -26.99 -6.55 3.53
C ARG A 67 -26.02 -5.50 2.97
N ALA A 68 -24.76 -5.56 3.37
CA ALA A 68 -23.69 -4.69 2.87
C ALA A 68 -23.23 -5.08 1.45
N GLY A 69 -23.51 -6.31 1.03
CA GLY A 69 -23.06 -6.99 -0.19
C GLY A 69 -23.62 -6.45 -1.50
N SER A 70 -24.26 -5.28 -1.47
CA SER A 70 -24.69 -4.55 -2.67
C SER A 70 -24.34 -3.05 -2.65
N GLY A 71 -23.68 -2.55 -1.59
CA GLY A 71 -23.49 -1.11 -1.36
C GLY A 71 -22.05 -0.61 -1.26
N VAL A 72 -21.04 -1.47 -1.23
CA VAL A 72 -19.64 -1.04 -1.48
C VAL A 72 -19.42 -1.17 -2.97
N GLU A 73 -19.95 -0.23 -3.75
CA GLU A 73 -19.73 -0.20 -5.19
C GLU A 73 -18.22 -0.21 -5.45
N ASP A 74 -17.77 -1.14 -6.30
CA ASP A 74 -16.39 -1.27 -6.76
C ASP A 74 -16.12 -0.05 -7.67
N TRP A 75 -15.85 1.14 -7.09
CA TRP A 75 -15.61 2.33 -7.90
C TRP A 75 -14.36 2.10 -8.77
N PRO A 76 -14.33 2.59 -10.03
CA PRO A 76 -13.32 2.20 -11.01
C PRO A 76 -11.88 2.34 -10.51
N ALA A 77 -11.58 3.41 -9.75
CA ALA A 77 -10.26 3.64 -9.18
C ALA A 77 -9.76 2.49 -8.31
N ARG A 78 -10.63 1.82 -7.54
CA ARG A 78 -10.22 0.76 -6.61
C ARG A 78 -9.68 -0.45 -7.35
N ARG A 79 -10.36 -0.86 -8.43
CA ARG A 79 -9.93 -1.98 -9.27
C ARG A 79 -8.67 -1.63 -10.05
N ILE A 80 -8.62 -0.45 -10.66
CA ILE A 80 -7.47 0.02 -11.43
C ILE A 80 -6.24 0.20 -10.52
N GLY A 81 -6.41 0.76 -9.33
CA GLY A 81 -5.35 0.94 -8.34
C GLY A 81 -4.74 -0.38 -7.87
N ARG A 82 -5.54 -1.43 -7.70
CA ARG A 82 -5.01 -2.79 -7.41
C ARG A 82 -4.16 -3.32 -8.55
N LEU A 83 -4.61 -3.18 -9.79
CA LEU A 83 -3.85 -3.61 -10.96
C LEU A 83 -2.55 -2.82 -11.14
N LEU A 84 -2.60 -1.51 -10.92
CA LEU A 84 -1.42 -0.64 -10.91
C LEU A 84 -0.42 -1.08 -9.82
N LYS A 85 -0.90 -1.31 -8.59
CA LYS A 85 -0.07 -1.81 -7.49
C LYS A 85 0.64 -3.10 -7.85
N ASP A 86 -0.12 -4.07 -8.36
CA ASP A 86 0.42 -5.38 -8.73
C ASP A 86 1.52 -5.24 -9.78
N GLU A 87 1.35 -4.35 -10.75
CA GLU A 87 2.36 -4.12 -11.80
C GLU A 87 3.62 -3.48 -11.24
N LEU A 88 3.51 -2.46 -10.38
CA LEU A 88 4.66 -1.82 -9.74
C LEU A 88 5.41 -2.75 -8.79
N VAL A 89 4.69 -3.66 -8.11
CA VAL A 89 5.31 -4.71 -7.27
C VAL A 89 6.02 -5.75 -8.12
N ARG A 90 5.46 -6.16 -9.27
CA ARG A 90 6.11 -7.10 -10.20
C ARG A 90 7.35 -6.50 -10.86
N ARG A 91 7.40 -5.18 -10.97
CA ARG A 91 8.43 -4.42 -11.68
C ARG A 91 9.13 -3.42 -10.75
N PRO A 92 9.85 -3.90 -9.73
CA PRO A 92 10.52 -3.04 -8.76
C PRO A 92 11.62 -2.16 -9.40
N GLU A 93 12.10 -2.52 -10.60
CA GLU A 93 13.04 -1.71 -11.37
C GLU A 93 12.46 -0.34 -11.78
N LEU A 94 11.13 -0.21 -11.87
CA LEU A 94 10.48 1.04 -12.24
C LEU A 94 10.68 2.15 -11.20
N PRO A 95 10.26 1.97 -9.92
CA PRO A 95 10.55 2.97 -8.89
C PRO A 95 12.04 3.03 -8.54
N ALA A 96 12.77 1.91 -8.61
CA ALA A 96 14.20 1.87 -8.29
C ALA A 96 15.04 2.71 -9.26
N ALA A 97 14.61 2.85 -10.52
CA ALA A 97 15.30 3.71 -11.49
C ALA A 97 15.41 5.16 -10.98
N TRP A 98 14.46 5.62 -10.16
CA TRP A 98 14.43 6.97 -9.59
C TRP A 98 14.88 7.01 -8.13
N GLU A 99 15.55 5.96 -7.66
CA GLU A 99 15.95 5.81 -6.25
C GLU A 99 14.75 5.91 -5.30
N CYS A 100 13.63 5.29 -5.68
CA CYS A 100 12.43 5.23 -4.88
C CYS A 100 12.04 3.79 -4.52
N GLU A 101 11.35 3.65 -3.39
CA GLU A 101 10.69 2.42 -2.97
C GLU A 101 9.17 2.63 -2.91
N LEU A 102 8.38 1.74 -3.51
CA LEU A 102 6.92 1.84 -3.48
C LEU A 102 6.39 1.62 -2.06
N ASP A 103 5.55 2.53 -1.57
CA ASP A 103 4.86 2.43 -0.28
C ASP A 103 3.43 1.87 -0.45
N ALA A 104 2.61 2.61 -1.21
CA ALA A 104 1.19 2.34 -1.31
C ALA A 104 0.62 2.77 -2.67
N VAL A 105 -0.46 2.11 -3.06
CA VAL A 105 -1.37 2.56 -4.11
C VAL A 105 -2.77 2.48 -3.52
N GLY A 106 -3.53 3.57 -3.59
CA GLY A 106 -4.84 3.69 -2.96
C GLY A 106 -5.82 4.51 -3.78
N SER A 107 -7.10 4.41 -3.41
CA SER A 107 -8.18 5.23 -3.94
C SER A 107 -9.23 5.38 -2.85
N TRP A 108 -9.89 6.53 -2.78
CA TRP A 108 -10.82 6.86 -1.71
C TRP A 108 -12.24 7.03 -2.25
N PRO A 109 -13.29 6.60 -1.51
CA PRO A 109 -14.68 6.78 -1.95
C PRO A 109 -15.06 8.24 -2.26
N GLN A 110 -14.45 9.20 -1.57
CA GLN A 110 -14.68 10.63 -1.74
C GLN A 110 -14.03 11.19 -3.02
N GLU A 111 -13.06 10.47 -3.57
CA GLU A 111 -12.33 10.83 -4.79
C GLU A 111 -12.30 9.62 -5.75
N PRO A 112 -13.48 9.18 -6.23
CA PRO A 112 -13.62 7.91 -6.95
C PRO A 112 -12.98 7.92 -8.34
N ASP A 113 -12.52 9.08 -8.81
CA ASP A 113 -11.84 9.33 -10.07
C ASP A 113 -10.31 9.52 -9.90
N ARG A 114 -9.77 9.27 -8.70
CA ARG A 114 -8.34 9.42 -8.39
C ARG A 114 -7.72 8.16 -7.81
N ILE A 115 -6.45 7.95 -8.17
CA ILE A 115 -5.56 6.98 -7.54
C ILE A 115 -4.36 7.71 -6.98
N GLU A 116 -4.07 7.49 -5.70
CA GLU A 116 -2.86 7.96 -5.06
C GLU A 116 -1.79 6.88 -5.11
N VAL A 117 -0.59 7.26 -5.53
CA VAL A 117 0.61 6.42 -5.46
C VAL A 117 1.59 7.09 -4.51
N ARG A 118 2.04 6.34 -3.50
CA ARG A 118 3.05 6.78 -2.53
C ARG A 118 4.35 6.02 -2.70
N PHE A 119 5.46 6.74 -2.56
CA PHE A 119 6.80 6.18 -2.60
C PHE A 119 7.69 6.85 -1.54
N TRP A 120 8.66 6.09 -1.06
CA TRP A 120 9.77 6.57 -0.25
C TRP A 120 10.93 6.95 -1.15
N HIS A 121 11.72 7.93 -0.71
CA HIS A 121 13.01 8.26 -1.29
C HIS A 121 14.01 8.57 -0.16
N PRO A 122 15.21 7.97 -0.17
CA PRO A 122 15.67 6.94 -1.10
C PRO A 122 15.02 5.57 -0.87
N ALA A 123 14.66 5.25 0.38
CA ALA A 123 14.10 3.97 0.75
C ALA A 123 13.14 4.13 1.94
N ALA A 124 12.35 3.10 2.22
CA ALA A 124 11.52 3.09 3.42
C ALA A 124 12.39 3.20 4.69
N PRO A 125 11.95 3.97 5.71
CA PRO A 125 12.74 4.15 6.91
C PRO A 125 12.95 2.84 7.67
N GLU A 126 14.20 2.54 8.00
CA GLU A 126 14.54 1.43 8.86
C GLU A 126 14.39 1.80 10.34
N PRO A 127 13.84 0.91 11.18
CA PRO A 127 13.75 1.17 12.61
C PRO A 127 15.13 1.47 13.19
N ARG A 128 15.28 2.61 13.87
CA ARG A 128 16.54 3.09 14.48
C ARG A 128 17.61 3.57 13.50
N SER A 129 17.27 3.78 12.23
CA SER A 129 18.15 4.50 11.30
C SER A 129 17.89 6.01 11.39
N ASP A 130 18.98 6.78 11.37
CA ASP A 130 18.96 8.24 11.23
C ASP A 130 19.14 8.68 9.76
N GLU A 131 19.11 7.74 8.82
CA GLU A 131 19.20 8.06 7.39
C GLU A 131 18.02 8.94 6.94
N PRO A 132 18.27 10.07 6.26
CA PRO A 132 17.22 10.93 5.75
C PRO A 132 16.32 10.19 4.78
N PHE A 133 15.01 10.40 4.93
CA PHE A 133 14.00 9.92 3.98
C PHE A 133 12.90 10.96 3.78
N LEU A 134 12.28 10.92 2.61
CA LEU A 134 11.01 11.58 2.33
C LEU A 134 9.99 10.58 1.82
N GLN A 135 8.73 10.87 2.08
CA GLN A 135 7.59 10.21 1.44
C GLN A 135 6.97 11.18 0.45
N PHE A 136 6.64 10.68 -0.73
CA PHE A 136 6.03 11.44 -1.79
C PHE A 136 4.68 10.80 -2.17
N THR A 137 3.72 11.65 -2.55
CA THR A 137 2.44 11.23 -3.13
C THR A 137 2.29 11.82 -4.53
N VAL A 138 1.90 10.99 -5.49
CA VAL A 138 1.40 11.40 -6.80
C VAL A 138 -0.06 11.01 -6.93
N GLU A 139 -0.89 11.98 -7.29
CA GLU A 139 -2.29 11.77 -7.63
C GLU A 139 -2.41 11.53 -9.14
N LEU A 140 -3.07 10.44 -9.52
CA LEU A 140 -3.29 10.04 -10.91
C LEU A 140 -4.79 10.04 -11.22
N PRO A 141 -5.25 10.81 -12.22
CA PRO A 141 -6.63 10.75 -12.66
C PRO A 141 -6.91 9.41 -13.35
N VAL A 142 -8.02 8.78 -12.99
CA VAL A 142 -8.45 7.48 -13.52
C VAL A 142 -8.86 7.61 -14.98
N PRO A 143 -8.18 6.93 -15.92
CA PRO A 143 -8.61 6.89 -17.31
C PRO A 143 -9.95 6.17 -17.45
N ALA A 144 -10.76 6.60 -18.41
CA ALA A 144 -11.94 5.86 -18.81
C ALA A 144 -11.54 4.56 -19.54
N GLY A 145 -12.39 3.53 -19.48
CA GLY A 145 -12.24 2.31 -20.26
C GLY A 145 -12.05 1.06 -19.41
N GLU A 146 -11.45 0.04 -20.03
CA GLU A 146 -11.25 -1.26 -19.39
C GLU A 146 -10.16 -1.16 -18.30
N PRO A 147 -10.38 -1.71 -17.09
CA PRO A 147 -9.48 -1.52 -15.95
C PRO A 147 -8.01 -1.88 -16.19
N ARG A 148 -7.72 -2.94 -16.94
CA ARG A 148 -6.34 -3.37 -17.22
C ARG A 148 -5.65 -2.44 -18.21
N ALA A 149 -6.36 -1.99 -19.25
CA ALA A 149 -5.84 -0.97 -20.16
C ALA A 149 -5.57 0.36 -19.43
N ALA A 150 -6.49 0.79 -18.56
CA ALA A 150 -6.32 1.98 -17.75
C ALA A 150 -5.13 1.86 -16.78
N ALA A 151 -4.93 0.70 -16.15
CA ALA A 151 -3.78 0.47 -15.26
C ALA A 151 -2.44 0.52 -16.03
N ALA A 152 -2.38 -0.06 -17.23
CA ALA A 152 -1.19 0.01 -18.08
C ALA A 152 -0.86 1.46 -18.48
N GLU A 153 -1.89 2.23 -18.86
CA GLU A 153 -1.71 3.65 -19.15
C GLU A 153 -1.19 4.44 -17.94
N LEU A 154 -1.67 4.12 -16.73
CA LEU A 154 -1.17 4.76 -15.51
C LEU A 154 0.29 4.40 -15.21
N VAL A 155 0.74 3.18 -15.53
CA VAL A 155 2.16 2.82 -15.44
C VAL A 155 2.99 3.65 -16.40
N ASP A 156 2.56 3.76 -17.66
CA ASP A 156 3.25 4.56 -18.67
C ASP A 156 3.33 6.04 -18.24
N ARG A 157 2.20 6.60 -17.78
CA ARG A 157 2.16 7.97 -17.25
C ARG A 157 3.07 8.14 -16.04
N LEU A 158 3.09 7.18 -15.11
CA LEU A 158 3.90 7.25 -13.89
C LEU A 158 5.39 7.24 -14.21
N THR A 159 5.79 6.46 -15.22
CA THR A 159 7.19 6.19 -15.56
C THR A 159 7.75 7.03 -16.70
N ALA A 160 6.93 7.86 -17.35
CA ALA A 160 7.34 8.77 -18.42
C ALA A 160 8.40 9.81 -17.98
N ALA A 161 8.46 10.14 -16.68
CA ALA A 161 9.44 11.03 -16.08
C ALA A 161 9.60 10.70 -14.59
N ASP A 162 10.57 11.32 -13.92
CA ASP A 162 10.72 11.21 -12.46
C ASP A 162 9.42 11.67 -11.76
N PRO A 163 8.71 10.78 -11.03
CA PRO A 163 7.45 11.10 -10.38
C PRO A 163 7.62 12.11 -9.26
N ARG A 164 8.82 12.23 -8.67
CA ARG A 164 9.11 13.23 -7.62
C ARG A 164 8.98 14.66 -8.15
N ALA A 165 9.23 14.89 -9.44
CA ALA A 165 9.12 16.21 -10.06
C ALA A 165 7.70 16.80 -10.05
N ARG A 166 6.67 15.95 -9.85
CA ARG A 166 5.26 16.35 -9.76
C ARG A 166 4.56 15.82 -8.49
N ALA A 167 5.32 15.20 -7.60
CA ALA A 167 4.79 14.66 -6.36
C ALA A 167 4.75 15.75 -5.28
N LYS A 168 3.86 15.57 -4.31
CA LYS A 168 3.89 16.34 -3.05
C LYS A 168 4.66 15.54 -2.00
N VAL A 169 5.49 16.22 -1.21
CA VAL A 169 6.07 15.61 0.00
C VAL A 169 4.92 15.43 1.00
N CYS A 170 4.73 14.22 1.52
CA CYS A 170 3.66 13.87 2.46
C CYS A 170 4.17 13.19 3.74
N GLY A 171 5.49 13.07 3.89
CA GLY A 171 6.13 12.42 5.04
C GLY A 171 7.64 12.62 5.04
N GLY A 172 8.26 12.43 6.20
CA GLY A 172 9.66 12.80 6.46
C GLY A 172 9.75 13.98 7.42
N ARG A 173 10.82 14.75 7.33
CA ARG A 173 11.09 15.93 8.17
C ARG A 173 11.75 17.04 7.34
N ALA A 174 11.64 18.28 7.80
CA ALA A 174 12.24 19.44 7.13
C ALA A 174 13.77 19.34 6.97
N ASP A 175 14.46 18.87 8.00
CA ASP A 175 15.91 18.61 7.95
C ASP A 175 16.28 17.49 6.99
N TYR A 176 15.42 16.48 6.82
CA TYR A 176 15.63 15.44 5.82
C TYR A 176 15.41 15.96 4.40
N ALA A 177 14.44 16.84 4.20
CA ALA A 177 14.22 17.49 2.92
C ALA A 177 15.42 18.35 2.50
N GLU A 178 15.96 19.15 3.43
CA GLU A 178 17.18 19.91 3.20
C GLU A 178 18.36 18.99 2.85
N ALA A 179 18.57 17.93 3.63
CA ALA A 179 19.65 16.95 3.38
C ALA A 179 19.53 16.24 2.03
N LEU A 180 18.30 16.02 1.54
CA LEU A 180 18.02 15.36 0.27
C LEU A 180 17.84 16.34 -0.90
N GLY A 181 17.95 17.65 -0.67
CA GLY A 181 17.85 18.68 -1.71
C GLY A 181 16.43 18.99 -2.19
N TYR A 182 15.42 18.74 -1.35
CA TYR A 182 14.01 19.03 -1.64
C TYR A 182 13.48 20.20 -0.80
N PRO A 183 12.54 20.99 -1.34
CA PRO A 183 11.81 21.97 -0.53
C PRO A 183 10.89 21.25 0.46
N TRP A 184 10.79 21.80 1.67
CA TRP A 184 9.77 21.36 2.64
C TRP A 184 8.45 22.10 2.38
N PRO A 185 7.29 21.41 2.36
CA PRO A 185 6.00 22.07 2.20
C PRO A 185 5.69 23.00 3.39
N GLU A 186 5.16 24.20 3.11
CA GLU A 186 4.79 25.17 4.15
C GLU A 186 3.51 24.77 4.91
N ASP A 187 2.73 23.86 4.35
CA ASP A 187 1.42 23.41 4.82
C ASP A 187 1.42 22.03 5.52
N MET A 188 2.60 21.51 5.86
CA MET A 188 2.82 20.23 6.57
C MET A 188 2.87 20.35 8.09
#